data_AF-A0AAU1VN86-F1
#
_entry.id   AF-A0AAU1VN86-F1
#
_cell.length_a   1.000
_cell.length_b   1.000
_cell.length_c   1.000
_cell.angle_alpha   90.00
_cell.angle_beta   90.00
_cell.angle_gamma   90.00
#
_symmetry.space_group_name_H-M   'P 1'
#
loop_
_entity.id
_entity.type
_entity.pdbx_description
1 polymer ?
#
loop_
_entity_poly.entity_id
_entity_poly.type
_entity_poly.pdbx_seq_one_letter_code
_entity_poly.pdbx_strand_id
1 'polypeptide(L)'
;MADTQPTTASVPGVQSPAGGVVEPTAAGAPDVRLSGLAMKRRGPVAVWLGLTLITFGIYQLVWYFKIHKELQEFDRRRPLSPGGSVLVLIFLGWTVIAPLISFNNTGKAIANAQRAAGLPVTCSPAASMWLAFVFGLNTWYMQRQLNLVVEAYPGAAPGTEVSLAA
;
A
#
# COMPACT_ATOMS: atom_id res chain seq x y z
N MET A 1 -28.43 13.42 -75.06
CA MET A 1 -29.21 12.67 -74.06
C MET A 1 -28.84 11.22 -74.25
N ALA A 2 -28.01 10.67 -73.37
CA ALA A 2 -27.50 9.31 -73.47
C ALA A 2 -28.15 8.46 -72.38
N ASP A 3 -28.93 7.47 -72.80
CA ASP A 3 -29.42 6.38 -71.97
C ASP A 3 -28.27 5.43 -71.62
N THR A 4 -28.10 5.12 -70.35
CA THR A 4 -27.29 3.98 -69.90
C THR A 4 -28.07 3.20 -68.84
N GLN A 5 -28.44 1.98 -69.24
CA GLN A 5 -29.03 0.92 -68.41
C GLN A 5 -27.89 -0.06 -68.01
N PRO A 6 -28.18 -1.11 -67.21
CA PRO A 6 -27.65 -1.38 -65.86
C PRO A 6 -26.53 -2.44 -65.86
N THR A 7 -25.99 -2.81 -64.69
CA THR A 7 -25.75 -4.21 -64.29
C THR A 7 -24.97 -4.32 -62.97
N THR A 8 -25.61 -5.04 -62.07
CA THR A 8 -25.21 -5.74 -60.84
C THR A 8 -23.72 -5.89 -60.49
N ALA A 9 -23.37 -5.50 -59.27
CA ALA A 9 -22.16 -5.91 -58.57
C ALA A 9 -22.34 -7.30 -57.94
N SER A 10 -21.37 -8.20 -58.18
CA SER A 10 -21.17 -9.43 -57.40
C SER A 10 -19.67 -9.68 -57.18
N VAL A 11 -19.35 -10.15 -55.99
CA VAL A 11 -18.04 -10.33 -55.35
C VAL A 11 -17.17 -11.37 -56.06
N PRO A 12 -15.83 -11.28 -55.95
CA PRO A 12 -15.09 -12.44 -55.47
C PRO A 12 -14.01 -12.10 -54.43
N GLY A 13 -13.91 -12.95 -53.41
CA GLY A 13 -12.81 -12.96 -52.46
C GLY A 13 -11.64 -13.85 -52.89
N VAL A 14 -10.58 -13.71 -52.08
CA VAL A 14 -9.43 -14.60 -51.85
C VAL A 14 -8.28 -14.55 -52.88
N GLN A 15 -7.12 -14.03 -52.44
CA GLN A 15 -5.86 -14.80 -52.30
C GLN A 15 -4.73 -13.97 -51.66
N SER A 16 -4.08 -14.56 -50.65
CA SER A 16 -2.87 -14.04 -49.96
C SER A 16 -1.61 -14.18 -50.83
N PRO A 17 -0.56 -13.40 -50.55
CA PRO A 17 0.81 -13.89 -50.65
C PRO A 17 1.48 -13.92 -49.27
N ALA A 18 2.13 -15.05 -49.03
CA ALA A 18 2.97 -15.36 -47.89
C ALA A 18 4.27 -14.52 -47.88
N GLY A 19 4.87 -14.40 -46.69
CA GLY A 19 6.30 -14.10 -46.57
C GLY A 19 6.66 -12.77 -45.93
N GLY A 20 6.18 -12.51 -44.72
CA GLY A 20 6.74 -11.50 -43.83
C GLY A 20 6.81 -12.07 -42.43
N VAL A 21 8.01 -12.33 -41.93
CA VAL A 21 8.24 -12.60 -40.51
C VAL A 21 7.89 -11.31 -39.78
N VAL A 22 6.64 -11.20 -39.33
CA VAL A 22 6.24 -10.19 -38.36
C VAL A 22 6.89 -10.62 -37.05
N GLU A 23 8.02 -9.99 -36.72
CA GLU A 23 8.46 -9.92 -35.34
C GLU A 23 7.24 -9.47 -34.52
N PRO A 24 6.85 -10.19 -33.46
CA PRO A 24 5.91 -9.65 -32.51
C PRO A 24 6.65 -8.53 -31.80
N THR A 25 6.57 -7.32 -32.34
CA THR A 25 6.70 -6.11 -31.54
C THR A 25 5.62 -6.25 -30.49
N ALA A 26 6.01 -6.79 -29.34
CA ALA A 26 5.24 -6.76 -28.12
C ALA A 26 5.06 -5.28 -27.78
N ALA A 27 4.05 -4.66 -28.42
CA ALA A 27 3.44 -3.45 -27.96
C ALA A 27 3.09 -3.74 -26.51
N GLY A 28 3.87 -3.14 -25.61
CA GLY A 28 3.80 -3.39 -24.18
C GLY A 28 2.36 -3.27 -23.76
N ALA A 29 1.76 -4.41 -23.40
CA ALA A 29 0.57 -4.41 -22.58
C ALA A 29 0.85 -3.45 -21.42
N PRO A 30 -0.10 -2.61 -20.99
CA PRO A 30 0.05 -1.90 -19.74
C PRO A 30 0.34 -2.98 -18.71
N ASP A 31 1.58 -3.05 -18.25
CA ASP A 31 1.97 -3.90 -17.15
C ASP A 31 1.12 -3.37 -16.01
N VAL A 32 0.02 -4.07 -15.70
CA VAL A 32 -0.86 -3.72 -14.58
C VAL A 32 -0.08 -4.11 -13.33
N ARG A 33 1.04 -3.42 -13.11
CA ARG A 33 1.81 -3.50 -11.88
C ARG A 33 0.93 -2.86 -10.84
N LEU A 34 0.56 -3.66 -9.86
CA LEU A 34 -0.01 -3.16 -8.62
C LEU A 34 0.93 -2.07 -8.11
N SER A 35 0.40 -0.86 -7.89
CA SER A 35 1.20 0.28 -7.46
C SER A 35 0.64 0.88 -6.17
N GLY A 36 1.56 1.46 -5.40
CA GLY A 36 1.33 2.10 -4.12
C GLY A 36 2.15 3.38 -3.99
N LEU A 37 1.94 4.14 -2.91
CA LEU A 37 2.80 5.28 -2.60
C LEU A 37 3.87 4.90 -1.57
N ALA A 38 5.12 5.31 -1.82
CA ALA A 38 6.23 5.08 -0.91
C ALA A 38 5.99 5.74 0.45
N MET A 39 6.22 4.96 1.52
CA MET A 39 6.03 5.42 2.90
C MET A 39 7.24 6.22 3.41
N LYS A 40 7.03 7.03 4.45
CA LYS A 40 8.09 7.85 5.05
C LYS A 40 8.92 7.07 6.08
N ARG A 41 10.23 7.04 5.92
CA ARG A 41 11.17 6.54 6.95
C ARG A 41 11.13 7.45 8.19
N ARG A 42 11.01 6.86 9.38
CA ARG A 42 11.10 7.61 10.67
C ARG A 42 12.01 6.89 11.65
N GLY A 43 12.73 7.65 12.48
CA GLY A 43 13.56 7.10 13.55
C GLY A 43 12.70 6.46 14.65
N PRO A 44 12.78 5.13 14.90
CA PRO A 44 11.93 4.45 15.87
C PRO A 44 12.06 4.99 17.29
N VAL A 45 13.29 5.33 17.71
CA VAL A 45 13.56 5.90 19.04
C VAL A 45 13.03 7.33 19.15
N ALA A 46 13.15 8.14 18.09
CA ALA A 46 12.63 9.51 18.10
C ALA A 46 11.10 9.55 18.22
N VAL A 47 10.41 8.60 17.58
CA VAL A 47 8.95 8.43 17.69
C VAL A 47 8.56 7.91 19.09
N TRP A 48 9.30 6.95 19.64
CA TRP A 48 8.98 6.28 20.92
C TRP A 48 9.33 7.08 22.19
N LEU A 49 10.51 7.70 22.25
CA LEU A 49 11.02 8.40 23.43
C LEU A 49 10.87 9.92 23.29
N GLY A 50 11.14 10.44 22.09
CA GLY A 50 11.22 11.87 21.85
C GLY A 50 9.88 12.58 21.99
N LEU A 51 8.82 12.09 21.34
CA LEU A 51 7.57 12.86 21.26
C LEU A 51 6.49 12.46 22.25
N THR A 52 6.44 11.21 22.71
CA THR A 52 5.42 10.74 23.67
C THR A 52 5.58 11.41 25.03
N LEU A 53 6.84 11.59 25.49
CA LEU A 53 7.14 12.28 26.74
C LEU A 53 6.95 13.80 26.61
N ILE A 54 7.34 14.40 25.48
CA ILE A 54 7.23 15.85 25.25
C ILE A 54 5.78 16.30 25.01
N THR A 55 4.93 15.46 24.41
CA THR A 55 3.55 15.84 24.03
C THR A 55 2.47 15.29 24.94
N PHE A 56 2.83 14.74 26.11
CA PHE A 56 1.88 14.07 27.03
C PHE A 56 0.97 13.05 26.30
N GLY A 57 1.54 12.29 25.36
CA GLY A 57 0.81 11.28 24.58
C GLY A 57 0.01 11.78 23.36
N ILE A 58 -0.15 13.09 23.12
CA ILE A 58 -0.92 13.60 21.97
C ILE A 58 -0.29 13.17 20.64
N TYR A 59 1.04 13.17 20.55
CA TYR A 59 1.72 12.74 19.33
C TYR A 59 1.44 11.29 18.97
N GLN A 60 1.14 10.43 19.95
CA GLN A 60 0.79 9.03 19.70
C GLN A 60 -0.41 8.94 18.74
N LEU A 61 -1.41 9.83 18.90
CA LEU A 61 -2.59 9.89 18.02
C LEU A 61 -2.21 10.37 16.62
N VAL A 62 -1.40 11.42 16.51
CA VAL A 62 -0.95 11.98 15.23
C VAL A 62 -0.11 10.95 14.46
N TRP A 63 0.80 10.27 15.13
CA TRP A 63 1.57 9.19 14.55
C TRP A 63 0.67 8.05 14.08
N TYR A 64 -0.31 7.65 14.92
CA TYR A 64 -1.23 6.57 14.58
C TYR A 64 -2.07 6.89 13.34
N PHE A 65 -2.54 8.14 13.21
CA PHE A 65 -3.20 8.62 12.00
C PHE A 65 -2.26 8.50 10.78
N LYS A 66 -1.03 9.02 10.91
CA LYS A 66 -0.05 9.09 9.82
C LYS A 66 0.31 7.72 9.28
N ILE A 67 0.58 6.74 10.15
CA ILE A 67 0.90 5.39 9.69
C ILE A 67 -0.29 4.77 8.95
N HIS A 68 -1.51 4.91 9.45
CA HIS A 68 -2.68 4.32 8.78
C HIS A 68 -2.92 4.94 7.41
N LYS A 69 -2.72 6.26 7.30
CA LYS A 69 -2.78 6.98 6.02
C LYS A 69 -1.72 6.44 5.05
N GLU A 70 -0.48 6.30 5.51
CA GLU A 70 0.62 5.77 4.69
C GLU A 70 0.40 4.32 4.27
N LEU A 71 -0.10 3.45 5.16
CA LEU A 71 -0.44 2.08 4.79
C LEU A 71 -1.60 2.03 3.77
N GLN A 72 -2.60 2.90 3.92
CA GLN A 72 -3.72 2.99 2.98
C GLN A 72 -3.25 3.47 1.60
N GLU A 73 -2.34 4.45 1.58
CA GLU A 73 -1.76 4.99 0.36
C GLU A 73 -0.79 3.99 -0.31
N PHE A 74 -0.10 3.18 0.49
CA PHE A 74 0.79 2.11 0.03
C PHE A 74 0.02 0.94 -0.58
N ASP A 75 -1.02 0.42 0.09
CA ASP A 75 -1.86 -0.65 -0.46
C ASP A 75 -3.35 -0.23 -0.41
N ARG A 76 -3.78 0.44 -1.48
CA ARG A 76 -5.14 0.99 -1.62
C ARG A 76 -6.24 -0.09 -1.68
N ARG A 77 -5.88 -1.35 -1.86
CA ARG A 77 -6.83 -2.48 -1.85
C ARG A 77 -7.31 -2.82 -0.45
N ARG A 78 -6.62 -2.34 0.58
CA ARG A 78 -6.98 -2.59 1.98
C ARG A 78 -7.88 -1.47 2.51
N PRO A 79 -9.07 -1.79 3.04
CA PRO A 79 -9.94 -0.81 3.68
C PRO A 79 -9.38 -0.44 5.06
N LEU A 80 -8.36 0.39 5.09
CA LEU A 80 -7.84 1.01 6.30
C LEU A 80 -8.52 2.37 6.49
N SER A 81 -8.95 2.67 7.71
CA SER A 81 -9.55 3.96 8.07
C SER A 81 -8.61 4.72 9.00
N PRO A 82 -7.80 5.68 8.50
CA PRO A 82 -6.88 6.45 9.34
C PRO A 82 -7.61 7.23 10.43
N GLY A 83 -8.76 7.82 10.09
CA GLY A 83 -9.62 8.51 11.06
C GLY A 83 -10.27 7.56 12.06
N GLY A 84 -10.82 6.44 11.58
CA GLY A 84 -11.50 5.45 12.43
C GLY A 84 -10.58 4.86 13.50
N SER A 85 -9.37 4.48 13.11
CA SER A 85 -8.37 3.94 14.05
C SER A 85 -8.00 4.93 15.16
N VAL A 86 -7.95 6.23 14.86
CA VAL A 86 -7.70 7.28 15.87
C VAL A 86 -8.92 7.56 16.73
N LEU A 87 -10.13 7.59 16.15
CA LEU A 87 -11.37 7.74 16.90
C LEU A 87 -11.53 6.63 17.95
N VAL A 88 -11.14 5.39 17.62
CA VAL A 88 -11.11 4.28 18.59
C VAL A 88 -10.18 4.60 19.75
N LEU A 89 -9.00 5.15 19.51
CA LEU A 89 -8.07 5.50 20.59
C LEU A 89 -8.58 6.67 21.45
N ILE A 90 -9.26 7.65 20.84
CA ILE A 90 -9.79 8.82 21.56
C ILE A 90 -11.02 8.44 22.40
N PHE A 91 -12.03 7.83 21.79
CA PHE A 91 -13.32 7.58 22.44
C PHE A 91 -13.39 6.26 23.21
N LEU A 92 -12.65 5.25 22.76
CA LEU A 92 -12.64 3.91 23.38
C LEU A 92 -11.28 3.58 24.03
N GLY A 93 -10.34 4.54 24.10
CA GLY A 93 -9.05 4.38 24.76
C GLY A 93 -9.13 3.84 26.19
N TRP A 94 -10.12 4.33 26.95
CA TRP A 94 -10.35 3.97 28.34
C TRP A 94 -10.80 2.51 28.54
N THR A 95 -11.30 1.84 27.50
CA THR A 95 -11.78 0.46 27.59
C THR A 95 -10.65 -0.58 27.61
N VAL A 96 -9.42 -0.18 27.27
CA VAL A 96 -8.22 -1.01 27.07
C VAL A 96 -8.36 -2.02 25.92
N ILE A 97 -9.45 -2.79 25.87
CA ILE A 97 -9.74 -3.83 24.88
C ILE A 97 -9.76 -3.27 23.46
N ALA A 98 -10.44 -2.14 23.22
CA ALA A 98 -10.54 -1.57 21.88
C ALA A 98 -9.19 -1.08 21.34
N PRO A 99 -8.33 -0.39 22.12
CA PRO A 99 -6.94 -0.13 21.74
C PRO A 99 -6.14 -1.38 21.41
N LEU A 100 -6.29 -2.47 22.19
CA LEU A 100 -5.57 -3.72 21.92
C LEU A 100 -5.96 -4.33 20.57
N ILE A 101 -7.25 -4.38 20.28
CA ILE A 101 -7.75 -4.83 18.98
C ILE A 101 -7.22 -3.92 17.86
N SER A 102 -7.22 -2.60 18.09
CA SER A 102 -6.69 -1.62 17.15
C SER A 102 -5.21 -1.89 16.84
N PHE A 103 -4.36 -2.05 17.85
CA PHE A 103 -2.94 -2.35 17.69
C PHE A 103 -2.67 -3.69 16.99
N ASN A 104 -3.45 -4.73 17.31
CA ASN A 104 -3.37 -6.00 16.63
C ASN A 104 -3.73 -5.86 15.13
N ASN A 105 -4.78 -5.11 14.81
CA ASN A 105 -5.18 -4.85 13.43
C ASN A 105 -4.14 -4.01 12.67
N THR A 106 -3.52 -3.03 13.32
CA THR A 106 -2.39 -2.29 12.75
C THR A 106 -1.20 -3.22 12.47
N GLY A 107 -0.88 -4.15 13.37
CA GLY A 107 0.14 -5.16 13.12
C GLY A 107 -0.17 -6.06 11.92
N LYS A 108 -1.43 -6.48 11.73
CA LYS A 108 -1.87 -7.20 10.52
C LYS A 108 -1.69 -6.34 9.26
N ALA A 109 -2.02 -5.06 9.34
CA ALA A 109 -1.87 -4.15 8.23
C ALA A 109 -0.38 -3.97 7.82
N ILE A 110 0.52 -3.84 8.80
CA ILE A 110 1.98 -3.77 8.55
C ILE A 110 2.49 -5.09 7.96
N ALA A 111 2.07 -6.23 8.50
CA ALA A 111 2.41 -7.55 7.94
C ALA A 111 1.95 -7.71 6.48
N ASN A 112 0.78 -7.16 6.15
CA ASN A 112 0.29 -7.13 4.77
C ASN A 112 1.13 -6.19 3.89
N ALA A 113 1.53 -5.02 4.40
CA ALA A 113 2.42 -4.12 3.67
C ALA A 113 3.79 -4.77 3.38
N GLN A 114 4.35 -5.54 4.32
CA GLN A 114 5.55 -6.33 4.09
C GLN A 114 5.35 -7.35 2.97
N ARG A 115 4.23 -8.08 2.98
CA ARG A 115 3.89 -9.04 1.91
C ARG A 115 3.72 -8.34 0.55
N ALA A 116 3.02 -7.20 0.52
CA ALA A 116 2.84 -6.42 -0.70
C ALA A 116 4.15 -5.83 -1.24
N ALA A 117 5.13 -5.59 -0.37
CA ALA A 117 6.50 -5.22 -0.77
C ALA A 117 7.39 -6.41 -1.16
N GLY A 118 6.86 -7.65 -1.13
CA GLY A 118 7.63 -8.85 -1.42
C GLY A 118 8.60 -9.26 -0.30
N LEU A 119 8.49 -8.68 0.89
CA LEU A 119 9.31 -9.01 2.05
C LEU A 119 8.75 -10.23 2.81
N PRO A 120 9.61 -11.00 3.49
CA PRO A 120 9.15 -11.97 4.47
C PRO A 120 8.40 -11.24 5.59
N VAL A 121 7.27 -11.80 6.01
CA VAL A 121 6.43 -11.21 7.07
C VAL A 121 7.12 -11.40 8.42
N THR A 122 7.68 -10.33 8.96
CA THR A 122 8.33 -10.31 10.28
C THR A 122 7.51 -9.56 11.34
N CYS A 123 6.50 -8.80 10.92
CA CYS A 123 5.59 -8.12 11.83
C CYS A 123 4.58 -9.12 12.44
N SER A 124 4.58 -9.21 13.77
CA SER A 124 3.65 -10.01 14.55
C SER A 124 2.52 -9.11 15.08
N PRO A 125 1.25 -9.36 14.69
CA PRO A 125 0.09 -8.66 15.22
C PRO A 125 -0.03 -8.74 16.76
N ALA A 126 0.27 -9.91 17.32
CA ALA A 126 0.24 -10.10 18.76
C ALA A 126 1.34 -9.28 19.47
N ALA A 127 2.55 -9.20 18.90
CA ALA A 127 3.62 -8.38 19.46
C ALA A 127 3.24 -6.88 19.42
N SER A 128 2.66 -6.43 18.32
CA SER A 128 2.11 -5.08 18.16
C SER A 128 1.09 -4.70 19.24
N MET A 129 0.31 -5.68 19.72
CA MET A 129 -0.66 -5.50 20.80
C MET A 129 -0.03 -5.53 22.19
N TRP A 130 0.71 -6.59 22.51
CA TRP A 130 1.22 -6.83 23.87
C TRP A 130 2.36 -5.90 24.28
N LEU A 131 3.20 -5.47 23.33
CA LEU A 131 4.29 -4.53 23.61
C LEU A 131 3.77 -3.13 24.02
N ALA A 132 2.48 -2.84 23.87
CA ALA A 132 1.89 -1.59 24.34
C ALA A 132 2.03 -1.43 25.86
N PHE A 133 1.97 -2.53 26.61
CA PHE A 133 2.10 -2.53 28.07
C PHE A 133 3.55 -2.40 28.57
N VAL A 134 4.53 -2.55 27.68
CA VAL A 134 5.94 -2.44 28.04
C VAL A 134 6.42 -1.05 27.63
N PHE A 135 6.10 -0.03 28.43
CA PHE A 135 6.48 1.37 28.18
C PHE A 135 6.16 1.86 26.75
N GLY A 136 5.07 1.39 26.12
CA GLY A 136 4.74 1.77 24.74
C GLY A 136 5.73 1.28 23.68
N LEU A 137 6.46 0.18 23.94
CA LEU A 137 7.38 -0.42 22.98
C LEU A 137 6.70 -0.88 21.68
N ASN A 138 5.37 -1.00 21.66
CA ASN A 138 4.62 -1.24 20.43
C ASN A 138 4.91 -0.19 19.36
N THR A 139 4.99 1.09 19.72
CA THR A 139 5.25 2.19 18.78
C THR A 139 6.64 2.05 18.16
N TRP A 140 7.65 1.76 18.99
CA TRP A 140 9.02 1.49 18.49
C TRP A 140 9.05 0.28 17.57
N TYR A 141 8.41 -0.82 17.96
CA TYR A 141 8.35 -2.07 17.21
C TYR A 141 7.67 -1.89 15.86
N MET A 142 6.46 -1.32 15.83
CA MET A 142 5.70 -1.05 14.61
C MET A 142 6.46 -0.12 13.67
N GLN A 143 7.09 0.94 14.20
CA GLN A 143 7.89 1.86 13.39
C GLN A 143 9.09 1.15 12.76
N ARG A 144 9.74 0.23 13.49
CA ARG A 144 10.81 -0.62 12.94
C ARG A 144 10.31 -1.51 11.80
N GLN A 145 9.16 -2.16 11.96
CA GLN A 145 8.59 -3.04 10.93
C GLN A 145 8.18 -2.24 9.68
N LEU A 146 7.65 -1.03 9.86
CA LEU A 146 7.36 -0.12 8.74
C LEU A 146 8.61 0.33 8.01
N ASN A 147 9.69 0.63 8.73
CA ASN A 147 10.95 1.01 8.10
C ASN A 147 11.52 -0.09 7.21
N LEU A 148 11.30 -1.38 7.51
CA LEU A 148 11.70 -2.48 6.62
C LEU A 148 11.00 -2.37 5.26
N VAL A 149 9.71 -2.02 5.24
CA VAL A 149 8.97 -1.81 4.00
C VAL A 149 9.52 -0.62 3.23
N VAL A 150 9.87 0.47 3.92
CA VAL A 150 10.50 1.64 3.27
C VAL A 150 11.87 1.27 2.69
N GLU A 151 12.64 0.45 3.40
CA GLU A 151 13.97 0.00 2.97
C GLU A 151 13.93 -0.95 1.77
N ALA A 152 12.80 -1.60 1.49
CA ALA A 152 12.59 -2.37 0.25
C ALA A 152 12.53 -1.49 -1.02
N TYR A 153 12.34 -0.18 -0.88
CA TYR A 153 12.25 0.78 -1.98
C TYR A 153 13.35 1.85 -1.89
N PRO A 154 14.64 1.48 -2.09
CA PRO A 154 15.74 2.43 -2.01
C PRO A 154 15.59 3.52 -3.08
N GLY A 155 15.72 4.78 -2.67
CA GLY A 155 15.64 5.94 -3.58
C GLY A 155 14.23 6.43 -3.89
N ALA A 156 13.18 5.74 -3.46
CA ALA A 156 11.81 6.24 -3.57
C ALA A 156 11.58 7.38 -2.55
N ALA A 157 11.26 8.58 -3.04
CA ALA A 157 10.89 9.68 -2.16
C ALA A 157 9.49 9.43 -1.57
N PRO A 158 9.19 9.86 -0.33
CA PRO A 158 7.87 9.67 0.24
C PRO A 158 6.77 10.22 -0.66
N GLY A 159 5.75 9.41 -0.95
CA GLY A 159 4.65 9.78 -1.85
C GLY A 159 4.89 9.55 -3.34
N THR A 160 6.03 8.99 -3.75
CA THR A 160 6.23 8.54 -5.14
C THR A 160 5.57 7.19 -5.38
N GLU A 161 5.16 6.92 -6.61
CA GLU A 161 4.63 5.61 -6.98
C GLU A 161 5.72 4.53 -6.89
N VAL A 162 5.38 3.40 -6.27
CA VAL A 162 6.22 2.21 -6.14
C VAL A 162 5.44 0.98 -6.57
N SER A 163 6.14 0.01 -7.16
CA SER A 163 5.53 -1.26 -7.57
C SER A 163 5.36 -2.20 -6.37
N LEU A 164 4.21 -2.84 -6.28
CA LEU A 164 3.88 -3.86 -5.28
C LEU A 164 4.08 -5.24 -5.91
N ALA A 165 4.62 -6.17 -5.12
CA ALA A 165 4.88 -7.54 -5.54
C ALA A 165 3.61 -8.41 -5.54
N ALA A 166 2.63 -8.13 -4.68
CA ALA A 166 1.41 -8.92 -4.51
C ALA A 166 0.27 -8.11 -3.92
#